data_AF-A0A8T7FFE5-F1
#
_entry.id   AF-A0A8T7FFE5-F1
#
_cell.length_a   1.000
_cell.length_b   1.000
_cell.length_c   1.000
_cell.angle_alpha   90.00
_cell.angle_beta   90.00
_cell.angle_gamma   90.00
#
_symmetry.space_group_name_H-M   'P 1'
#
loop_
_entity.id
_entity.type
_entity.pdbx_description
1 polymer ?
#
loop_
_entity_poly.entity_id
_entity_poly.type
_entity_poly.pdbx_seq_one_letter_code
_entity_poly.pdbx_strand_id
1 'polypeptide(L)'
;MNFLITDYIYPIREKFLLSENLGICFDNPRTDEEVEAVTEYIRQAYSIESAFQYSEKAINQALQEFLSHYSQKDEYISEFRNAVSELSPYEILARMWIVARYDDGGLHDALKKEGKELAEEGHYGFFMLEDDHPIVKNSRQLLDYCHLVSLLIHTAQDYYEGRSFILDANSGWFQEIKPNHFVCIQFFMFTAFSGEREVAEKDDTRWLYFPAVKERLIEIGKLIDNLLNSKAKDKLLYVASLLKNAGHDIKEDKTKLVVLVSIMELLLTHNPKFDRYNVEDSINKQFQLKAATLIYLNDKSRNINHIKARLNEIYGLRSSVAHGDFKAITKYFETAKKKDEKFPIGTVIGELYIYLRAIITEYLLDDNFVDFLKDG
;
A
#
# COMPACT_ATOMS: atom_id res chain seq x y z
N MET A 1 -4.98 -21.38 1.69
CA MET A 1 -4.85 -19.91 1.60
C MET A 1 -3.53 -19.54 2.21
N ASN A 2 -2.74 -18.74 1.50
CA ASN A 2 -1.47 -18.23 2.00
C ASN A 2 -1.65 -16.74 2.39
N PHE A 3 -0.64 -16.11 2.99
CA PHE A 3 -0.75 -14.74 3.48
C PHE A 3 0.54 -13.92 3.33
N LEU A 4 0.37 -12.59 3.37
CA LEU A 4 1.44 -11.60 3.51
C LEU A 4 1.27 -10.83 4.82
N ILE A 5 2.38 -10.38 5.41
CA ILE A 5 2.36 -9.62 6.66
C ILE A 5 1.99 -8.16 6.40
N THR A 6 1.05 -7.61 7.17
CA THR A 6 0.66 -6.20 7.11
C THR A 6 1.34 -5.37 8.21
N ASP A 7 1.18 -4.05 8.17
CA ASP A 7 1.59 -3.12 9.24
C ASP A 7 0.63 -3.13 10.45
N TYR A 8 -0.47 -3.89 10.39
CA TYR A 8 -1.54 -3.80 11.37
C TYR A 8 -1.40 -4.81 12.50
N ILE A 9 -1.52 -4.32 13.73
CA ILE A 9 -1.52 -5.12 14.96
C ILE A 9 -2.83 -4.88 15.69
N TYR A 10 -3.73 -5.86 15.65
CA TYR A 10 -4.98 -5.88 16.40
C TYR A 10 -5.61 -7.29 16.40
N PRO A 11 -6.11 -7.79 17.54
CA PRO A 11 -6.82 -9.06 17.57
C PRO A 11 -8.20 -8.89 16.91
N ILE A 12 -8.48 -9.70 15.90
CA ILE A 12 -9.77 -9.77 15.20
C ILE A 12 -10.38 -11.17 15.33
N ARG A 13 -11.67 -11.19 15.72
CA ARG A 13 -12.40 -12.45 15.96
C ARG A 13 -12.64 -13.22 14.66
N GLU A 14 -13.07 -12.50 13.64
CA GLU A 14 -13.45 -13.07 12.36
C GLU A 14 -12.63 -12.43 11.23
N LYS A 15 -12.45 -13.21 10.17
CA LYS A 15 -11.83 -12.72 8.94
C LYS A 15 -12.62 -11.53 8.39
N PHE A 16 -11.88 -10.55 7.94
CA PHE A 16 -12.38 -9.30 7.38
C PHE A 16 -12.23 -9.35 5.86
N LEU A 17 -13.33 -9.48 5.12
CA LEU A 17 -13.27 -9.50 3.65
C LEU A 17 -12.96 -8.10 3.12
N LEU A 18 -11.85 -7.96 2.39
CA LEU A 18 -11.41 -6.70 1.81
C LEU A 18 -11.73 -6.61 0.32
N SER A 19 -11.67 -7.73 -0.42
CA SER A 19 -12.16 -7.84 -1.79
C SER A 19 -12.77 -9.22 -2.03
N GLU A 20 -14.05 -9.27 -2.39
CA GLU A 20 -14.75 -10.48 -2.80
C GLU A 20 -14.27 -10.96 -4.17
N ASN A 21 -14.10 -10.03 -5.12
CA ASN A 21 -13.67 -10.34 -6.49
C ASN A 21 -12.28 -10.97 -6.58
N LEU A 22 -11.40 -10.61 -5.64
CA LEU A 22 -10.02 -11.11 -5.59
C LEU A 22 -9.82 -12.18 -4.51
N GLY A 23 -10.84 -12.47 -3.70
CA GLY A 23 -10.72 -13.39 -2.56
C GLY A 23 -9.71 -12.93 -1.51
N ILE A 24 -9.56 -11.61 -1.34
CA ILE A 24 -8.61 -11.01 -0.40
C ILE A 24 -9.30 -10.71 0.92
N CYS A 25 -8.73 -11.16 2.03
CA CYS A 25 -9.22 -10.84 3.37
C CYS A 25 -8.08 -10.54 4.34
N PHE A 26 -8.39 -9.81 5.40
CA PHE A 26 -7.53 -9.63 6.56
C PHE A 26 -7.94 -10.61 7.66
N ASP A 27 -6.95 -11.17 8.34
CA ASP A 27 -7.16 -12.13 9.40
C ASP A 27 -5.99 -12.10 10.40
N ASN A 28 -6.10 -12.76 11.54
CA ASN A 28 -4.91 -13.10 12.33
C ASN A 28 -4.36 -14.48 11.93
N PRO A 29 -3.11 -14.82 12.27
CA PRO A 29 -2.64 -16.20 12.29
C PRO A 29 -3.59 -17.09 13.10
N ARG A 30 -4.02 -18.21 12.51
CA ARG A 30 -5.04 -19.12 13.09
C ARG A 30 -4.47 -20.49 13.46
N THR A 31 -3.39 -20.93 12.83
CA THR A 31 -2.73 -22.20 13.17
C THR A 31 -1.46 -21.94 13.98
N ASP A 32 -1.01 -22.93 14.75
CA ASP A 32 0.24 -22.82 15.51
C ASP A 32 1.44 -22.60 14.58
N GLU A 33 1.43 -23.20 13.38
CA GLU A 33 2.47 -23.00 12.36
C GLU A 33 2.50 -21.55 11.86
N GLU A 34 1.34 -20.94 11.61
CA GLU A 34 1.26 -19.53 11.21
C GLU A 34 1.73 -18.60 12.34
N VAL A 35 1.33 -18.89 13.58
CA VAL A 35 1.74 -18.13 14.76
C VAL A 35 3.25 -18.23 14.97
N GLU A 36 3.83 -19.41 14.83
CA GLU A 36 5.28 -19.64 14.93
C GLU A 36 6.03 -18.87 13.85
N ALA A 37 5.58 -18.93 12.59
CA ALA A 37 6.19 -18.20 11.48
C ALA A 37 6.21 -16.68 11.71
N VAL A 38 5.10 -16.11 12.18
CA VAL A 38 5.02 -14.67 12.50
C VAL A 38 5.82 -14.34 13.76
N THR A 39 5.84 -15.21 14.77
CA THR A 39 6.65 -15.02 15.99
C THR A 39 8.13 -14.95 15.66
N GLU A 40 8.62 -15.87 14.82
CA GLU A 40 10.01 -15.89 14.39
C GLU A 40 10.36 -14.67 13.54
N TYR A 41 9.47 -14.26 12.63
CA TYR A 41 9.63 -13.00 11.88
C TYR A 41 9.81 -11.79 12.81
N ILE A 42 8.94 -11.65 13.81
CA ILE A 42 9.00 -10.57 14.80
C ILE A 42 10.34 -10.65 15.55
N ARG A 43 10.68 -11.83 16.08
CA ARG A 43 11.89 -12.04 16.87
C ARG A 43 13.16 -11.69 16.08
N GLN A 44 13.24 -12.13 14.84
CA GLN A 44 14.35 -11.81 13.95
C GLN A 44 14.40 -10.31 13.64
N ALA A 45 13.25 -9.65 13.40
CA ALA A 45 13.22 -8.22 13.13
C ALA A 45 13.77 -7.39 14.31
N TYR A 46 13.48 -7.80 15.54
CA TYR A 46 14.04 -7.18 16.76
C TYR A 46 15.49 -7.55 17.06
N SER A 47 16.00 -8.63 16.46
CA SER A 47 17.41 -9.01 16.59
C SER A 47 18.34 -8.14 15.72
N ILE A 48 17.80 -7.46 14.72
CA ILE A 48 18.54 -6.54 13.84
C ILE A 48 18.78 -5.21 14.58
N GLU A 49 20.03 -4.77 14.62
CA GLU A 49 20.39 -3.48 15.22
C GLU A 49 19.67 -2.34 14.48
N SER A 50 18.87 -1.56 15.20
CA SER A 50 18.09 -0.45 14.62
C SER A 50 17.97 0.71 15.62
N ALA A 51 17.77 1.92 15.10
CA ALA A 51 17.56 3.11 15.93
C ALA A 51 16.30 3.05 16.82
N PHE A 52 15.39 2.11 16.54
CA PHE A 52 14.11 1.91 17.23
C PHE A 52 14.05 0.54 17.92
N GLN A 53 15.18 0.00 18.37
CA GLN A 53 15.19 -1.30 19.05
C GLN A 53 14.52 -1.20 20.42
N TYR A 54 13.42 -1.92 20.60
CA TYR A 54 12.71 -2.00 21.88
C TYR A 54 13.18 -3.21 22.67
N SER A 55 13.37 -3.01 23.98
CA SER A 55 13.54 -4.15 24.88
C SER A 55 12.25 -4.96 24.95
N GLU A 56 12.35 -6.27 25.15
CA GLU A 56 11.19 -7.15 25.39
C GLU A 56 10.31 -6.65 26.55
N LYS A 57 10.93 -6.01 27.56
CA LYS A 57 10.21 -5.37 28.66
C LYS A 57 9.30 -4.23 28.19
N ALA A 58 9.76 -3.39 27.26
CA ALA A 58 8.95 -2.32 26.68
C ALA A 58 7.81 -2.89 25.82
N ILE A 59 8.09 -3.98 25.09
CA ILE A 59 7.08 -4.75 24.34
C ILE A 59 5.97 -5.25 25.26
N ASN A 60 6.34 -5.95 26.33
CA ASN A 60 5.38 -6.46 27.28
C ASN A 60 4.57 -5.32 27.94
N GLN A 61 5.21 -4.23 28.33
CA GLN A 61 4.50 -3.10 28.92
C GLN A 61 3.42 -2.53 27.99
N ALA A 62 3.76 -2.24 26.73
CA ALA A 62 2.81 -1.71 25.77
C ALA A 62 1.65 -2.68 25.46
N LEU A 63 1.93 -3.99 25.42
CA LEU A 63 0.90 -5.02 25.31
C LEU A 63 -0.06 -5.02 26.51
N GLN A 64 0.46 -4.95 27.73
CA GLN A 64 -0.39 -4.92 28.93
C GLN A 64 -1.23 -3.64 29.00
N GLU A 65 -0.66 -2.49 28.61
CA GLU A 65 -1.39 -1.22 28.48
C GLU A 65 -2.52 -1.33 27.43
N PHE A 66 -2.22 -1.85 26.24
CA PHE A 66 -3.22 -2.10 25.21
C PHE A 66 -4.34 -3.04 25.71
N LEU A 67 -3.98 -4.22 26.22
CA LEU A 67 -4.94 -5.23 26.65
C LEU A 67 -5.79 -4.73 27.81
N SER A 68 -5.21 -4.01 28.78
CA SER A 68 -5.94 -3.47 29.92
C SER A 68 -6.91 -2.36 29.51
N HIS A 69 -6.53 -1.48 28.57
CA HIS A 69 -7.40 -0.41 28.10
C HIS A 69 -8.53 -0.92 27.22
N TYR A 70 -8.21 -1.76 26.23
CA TYR A 70 -9.16 -2.21 25.23
C TYR A 70 -10.08 -3.33 25.72
N SER A 71 -9.66 -4.17 26.67
CA SER A 71 -10.55 -5.20 27.27
C SER A 71 -11.76 -4.62 28.00
N GLN A 72 -11.72 -3.32 28.37
CA GLN A 72 -12.87 -2.63 28.97
C GLN A 72 -13.92 -2.19 27.93
N LYS A 73 -13.54 -2.13 26.66
CA LYS A 73 -14.35 -1.58 25.57
C LYS A 73 -14.74 -2.62 24.51
N ASP A 74 -13.99 -3.72 24.44
CA ASP A 74 -14.16 -4.79 23.47
C ASP A 74 -14.14 -6.15 24.18
N GLU A 75 -15.27 -6.86 24.10
CA GLU A 75 -15.46 -8.18 24.71
C GLU A 75 -14.47 -9.21 24.16
N TYR A 76 -14.19 -9.18 22.86
CA TYR A 76 -13.25 -10.11 22.24
C TYR A 76 -11.82 -9.88 22.74
N ILE A 77 -11.43 -8.62 22.99
CA ILE A 77 -10.11 -8.32 23.56
C ILE A 77 -10.02 -8.82 25.01
N SER A 78 -11.14 -8.78 25.76
CA SER A 78 -11.22 -9.35 27.10
C SER A 78 -11.01 -10.88 27.08
N GLU A 79 -11.69 -11.58 26.17
CA GLU A 79 -11.50 -13.02 25.95
C GLU A 79 -10.06 -13.35 25.53
N PHE A 80 -9.54 -12.62 24.55
CA PHE A 80 -8.18 -12.77 24.04
C PHE A 80 -7.13 -12.60 25.14
N ARG A 81 -7.25 -11.55 25.97
CA ARG A 81 -6.35 -11.29 27.10
C ARG A 81 -6.24 -12.50 28.05
N ASN A 82 -7.36 -13.15 28.35
CA ASN A 82 -7.38 -14.31 29.22
C ASN A 82 -6.76 -15.54 28.55
N ALA A 83 -6.94 -15.69 27.24
CA ALA A 83 -6.38 -16.82 26.49
C ALA A 83 -4.86 -16.75 26.32
N VAL A 84 -4.26 -15.55 26.39
CA VAL A 84 -2.83 -15.34 26.09
C VAL A 84 -1.97 -15.01 27.32
N SER A 85 -2.52 -15.13 28.54
CA SER A 85 -1.86 -14.64 29.77
C SER A 85 -0.50 -15.29 30.07
N GLU A 86 -0.30 -16.53 29.63
CA GLU A 86 0.92 -17.31 29.86
C GLU A 86 1.89 -17.29 28.66
N LEU A 87 1.54 -16.59 27.58
CA LEU A 87 2.34 -16.56 26.35
C LEU A 87 3.44 -15.51 26.40
N SER A 88 4.49 -15.71 25.60
CA SER A 88 5.56 -14.72 25.47
C SER A 88 5.06 -13.44 24.78
N PRO A 89 5.66 -12.26 25.05
CA PRO A 89 5.25 -11.01 24.38
C PRO A 89 5.27 -11.08 22.85
N TYR A 90 6.25 -11.81 22.28
CA TYR A 90 6.34 -12.00 20.83
C TYR A 90 5.20 -12.86 20.28
N GLU A 91 4.83 -13.92 20.99
CA GLU A 91 3.71 -14.78 20.57
C GLU A 91 2.36 -14.06 20.72
N ILE A 92 2.18 -13.25 21.76
CA ILE A 92 1.00 -12.39 21.92
C ILE A 92 0.89 -11.44 20.72
N LEU A 93 1.99 -10.75 20.35
CA LEU A 93 2.03 -9.88 19.18
C LEU A 93 1.72 -10.65 17.89
N ALA A 94 2.30 -11.83 17.70
CA ALA A 94 2.05 -12.65 16.51
C ALA A 94 0.56 -13.00 16.37
N ARG A 95 -0.10 -13.37 17.46
CA ARG A 95 -1.54 -13.67 17.48
C ARG A 95 -2.43 -12.43 17.27
N MET A 96 -1.91 -11.23 17.57
CA MET A 96 -2.56 -9.95 17.27
C MET A 96 -2.22 -9.42 15.87
N TRP A 97 -1.22 -9.97 15.20
CA TRP A 97 -0.77 -9.44 13.92
C TRP A 97 -1.81 -9.71 12.85
N ILE A 98 -2.17 -8.69 12.07
CA ILE A 98 -3.10 -8.87 10.96
C ILE A 98 -2.29 -9.24 9.72
N VAL A 99 -2.70 -10.33 9.08
CA VAL A 99 -2.15 -10.83 7.82
C VAL A 99 -3.17 -10.64 6.70
N ALA A 100 -2.68 -10.36 5.49
CA ALA A 100 -3.50 -10.29 4.30
C ALA A 100 -3.47 -11.64 3.59
N ARG A 101 -4.61 -12.34 3.59
CA ARG A 101 -4.75 -13.67 3.01
C ARG A 101 -5.21 -13.60 1.55
N TYR A 102 -4.73 -14.56 0.76
CA TYR A 102 -5.12 -14.78 -0.63
C TYR A 102 -5.27 -16.28 -0.90
N ASP A 103 -6.05 -16.62 -1.92
CA ASP A 103 -6.18 -18.01 -2.35
C ASP A 103 -4.91 -18.45 -3.08
N ASP A 104 -4.29 -19.52 -2.59
CA ASP A 104 -3.11 -20.15 -3.16
C ASP A 104 -3.45 -21.45 -3.91
N GLY A 105 -4.74 -21.79 -4.05
CA GLY A 105 -5.19 -23.01 -4.70
C GLY A 105 -4.85 -24.30 -3.95
N GLY A 106 -4.52 -24.21 -2.65
CA GLY A 106 -4.05 -25.36 -1.85
C GLY A 106 -2.60 -25.77 -2.14
N LEU A 107 -1.85 -24.93 -2.86
CA LEU A 107 -0.51 -25.26 -3.33
C LEU A 107 0.55 -25.17 -2.24
N HIS A 108 0.37 -24.31 -1.22
CA HIS A 108 1.31 -24.27 -0.10
C HIS A 108 1.41 -25.64 0.59
N ASP A 109 0.25 -26.25 0.88
CA ASP A 109 0.19 -27.57 1.50
C ASP A 109 0.74 -28.67 0.57
N ALA A 110 0.46 -28.57 -0.73
CA ALA A 110 0.97 -29.51 -1.72
C ALA A 110 2.51 -29.46 -1.81
N LEU A 111 3.10 -28.28 -1.91
CA LEU A 111 4.55 -28.08 -1.96
C LEU A 111 5.23 -28.51 -0.65
N LYS A 112 4.58 -28.27 0.50
CA LYS A 112 5.07 -28.72 1.80
C LYS A 112 5.09 -30.25 1.89
N LYS A 113 4.06 -30.91 1.38
CA LYS A 113 4.00 -32.38 1.34
C LYS A 113 5.07 -32.95 0.41
N GLU A 114 5.18 -32.43 -0.80
CA GLU A 114 6.19 -32.85 -1.78
C GLU A 114 7.61 -32.61 -1.27
N GLY A 115 7.87 -31.47 -0.63
CA GLY A 115 9.16 -31.17 -0.01
C GLY A 115 9.53 -32.13 1.13
N LYS A 116 8.55 -32.58 1.92
CA LYS A 116 8.79 -33.61 2.96
C LYS A 116 9.11 -34.97 2.33
N GLU A 117 8.37 -35.39 1.31
CA GLU A 117 8.61 -36.65 0.60
C GLU A 117 10.01 -36.66 -0.03
N LEU A 118 10.40 -35.58 -0.71
CA LEU A 118 11.75 -35.43 -1.28
C LEU A 118 12.85 -35.47 -0.22
N ALA A 119 12.64 -34.81 0.92
CA ALA A 119 13.62 -34.83 2.02
C ALA A 119 13.79 -36.23 2.62
N GLU A 120 12.70 -37.00 2.76
CA GLU A 120 12.73 -38.40 3.19
C GLU A 120 13.47 -39.30 2.20
N GLU A 121 13.41 -38.99 0.91
CA GLU A 121 14.17 -39.65 -0.16
C GLU A 121 15.64 -39.17 -0.26
N GLY A 122 16.05 -38.21 0.57
CA GLY A 122 17.40 -37.65 0.57
C GLY A 122 17.66 -36.63 -0.54
N HIS A 123 16.61 -36.13 -1.18
CA HIS A 123 16.66 -35.07 -2.18
C HIS A 123 16.43 -33.71 -1.52
N TYR A 124 17.38 -32.79 -1.72
CA TYR A 124 17.29 -31.40 -1.28
C TYR A 124 17.32 -30.49 -2.50
N GLY A 125 16.38 -29.55 -2.59
CA GLY A 125 16.25 -28.65 -3.72
C GLY A 125 15.30 -27.49 -3.45
N PHE A 126 15.02 -26.71 -4.49
CA PHE A 126 14.06 -25.60 -4.45
C PHE A 126 13.01 -25.78 -5.55
N PHE A 127 11.78 -25.37 -5.26
CA PHE A 127 10.71 -25.34 -6.24
C PHE A 127 10.81 -24.07 -7.07
N MET A 128 10.98 -24.21 -8.38
CA MET A 128 10.81 -23.10 -9.32
C MET A 128 9.36 -23.06 -9.76
N LEU A 129 8.68 -21.96 -9.45
CA LEU A 129 7.30 -21.74 -9.86
C LEU A 129 7.26 -20.76 -11.02
N GLU A 130 6.41 -21.06 -12.00
CA GLU A 130 6.11 -20.16 -13.11
C GLU A 130 5.32 -18.94 -12.64
N ASP A 131 5.38 -17.85 -13.42
CA ASP A 131 4.75 -16.57 -13.09
C ASP A 131 3.21 -16.64 -13.01
N ASP A 132 2.60 -17.57 -13.73
CA ASP A 132 1.16 -17.80 -13.76
C ASP A 132 0.66 -18.72 -12.64
N HIS A 133 1.58 -19.30 -11.86
CA HIS A 133 1.26 -20.19 -10.76
C HIS A 133 0.42 -19.46 -9.70
N PRO A 134 -0.70 -20.05 -9.19
CA PRO A 134 -1.66 -19.34 -8.33
C PRO A 134 -1.05 -18.63 -7.12
N ILE A 135 -0.10 -19.27 -6.42
CA ILE A 135 0.60 -18.65 -5.28
C ILE A 135 1.41 -17.40 -5.66
N VAL A 136 2.02 -17.37 -6.85
CA VAL A 136 2.83 -16.25 -7.36
C VAL A 136 1.91 -15.17 -7.93
N LYS A 137 0.96 -15.56 -8.76
CA LYS A 137 0.01 -14.66 -9.40
C LYS A 137 -0.87 -13.95 -8.38
N ASN A 138 -1.44 -14.68 -7.42
CA ASN A 138 -2.39 -14.11 -6.47
C ASN A 138 -1.68 -13.31 -5.36
N SER A 139 -0.42 -13.65 -5.01
CA SER A 139 0.39 -12.79 -4.14
C SER A 139 0.75 -11.46 -4.81
N ARG A 140 1.13 -11.48 -6.09
CA ARG A 140 1.34 -10.24 -6.87
C ARG A 140 0.07 -9.40 -6.95
N GLN A 141 -1.06 -10.04 -7.24
CA GLN A 141 -2.35 -9.36 -7.29
C GLN A 141 -2.74 -8.74 -5.94
N LEU A 142 -2.47 -9.43 -4.83
CA LEU A 142 -2.64 -8.89 -3.49
C LEU A 142 -1.74 -7.66 -3.26
N LEU A 143 -0.46 -7.72 -3.64
CA LEU A 143 0.47 -6.59 -3.48
C LEU A 143 0.04 -5.37 -4.27
N ASP A 144 -0.34 -5.55 -5.53
CA ASP A 144 -0.84 -4.49 -6.41
C ASP A 144 -2.10 -3.85 -5.78
N TYR A 145 -3.06 -4.69 -5.40
CA TYR A 145 -4.30 -4.26 -4.76
C TYR A 145 -4.02 -3.45 -3.47
N CYS A 146 -3.12 -3.93 -2.61
CA CYS A 146 -2.79 -3.25 -1.36
C CYS A 146 -2.11 -1.89 -1.59
N HIS A 147 -1.35 -1.69 -2.67
CA HIS A 147 -0.81 -0.35 -3.01
C HIS A 147 -1.92 0.62 -3.42
N LEU A 148 -2.90 0.16 -4.18
CA LEU A 148 -4.09 0.95 -4.52
C LEU A 148 -4.90 1.32 -3.26
N VAL A 149 -5.16 0.35 -2.38
CA VAL A 149 -5.86 0.62 -1.11
C VAL A 149 -5.07 1.59 -0.24
N SER A 150 -3.75 1.40 -0.11
CA SER A 150 -2.86 2.28 0.66
C SER A 150 -2.93 3.73 0.17
N LEU A 151 -2.93 3.95 -1.15
CA LEU A 151 -3.13 5.27 -1.75
C LEU A 151 -4.47 5.91 -1.35
N LEU A 152 -5.53 5.13 -1.17
CA LEU A 152 -6.86 5.66 -0.91
C LEU A 152 -7.16 5.89 0.56
N ILE A 153 -6.42 5.22 1.44
CA ILE A 153 -6.59 5.31 2.91
C ILE A 153 -5.52 6.16 3.60
N HIS A 154 -4.35 6.42 2.98
CA HIS A 154 -3.26 7.10 3.68
C HIS A 154 -3.69 8.49 4.16
N THR A 155 -3.08 8.92 5.26
CA THR A 155 -3.36 10.22 5.88
C THR A 155 -2.13 11.11 5.95
N ALA A 156 -0.98 10.62 5.46
CA ALA A 156 0.32 11.28 5.56
C ALA A 156 0.51 12.50 4.63
N GLN A 157 -0.56 13.00 4.01
CA GLN A 157 -0.53 14.16 3.10
C GLN A 157 0.66 14.09 2.11
N ASP A 158 1.46 15.15 2.03
CA ASP A 158 2.61 15.31 1.14
C ASP A 158 3.79 14.38 1.50
N TYR A 159 3.74 13.70 2.65
CA TYR A 159 4.78 12.75 3.10
C TYR A 159 4.52 11.31 2.61
N TYR A 160 3.44 11.07 1.86
CA TYR A 160 3.18 9.75 1.31
C TYR A 160 4.00 9.52 0.03
N GLU A 161 4.90 8.54 0.07
CA GLU A 161 5.82 8.20 -1.03
C GLU A 161 5.44 6.92 -1.78
N GLY A 162 4.19 6.46 -1.65
CA GLY A 162 3.69 5.26 -2.35
C GLY A 162 3.86 3.95 -1.59
N ARG A 163 4.22 4.00 -0.30
CA ARG A 163 4.37 2.79 0.52
C ARG A 163 3.03 2.08 0.76
N SER A 164 3.04 0.77 0.63
CA SER A 164 1.92 -0.09 1.05
C SER A 164 1.95 -0.37 2.55
N PHE A 165 0.80 -0.74 3.12
CA PHE A 165 0.72 -1.34 4.46
C PHE A 165 1.16 -2.82 4.50
N ILE A 166 1.72 -3.37 3.41
CA ILE A 166 2.32 -4.73 3.40
C ILE A 166 3.82 -4.61 3.69
N LEU A 167 4.28 -5.31 4.73
CA LEU A 167 5.66 -5.24 5.23
C LEU A 167 6.67 -6.02 4.38
N ASP A 168 6.22 -7.12 3.79
CA ASP A 168 7.04 -7.96 2.91
C ASP A 168 6.44 -7.99 1.51
N ALA A 169 7.02 -7.18 0.61
CA ALA A 169 6.62 -7.11 -0.78
C ALA A 169 7.48 -8.00 -1.70
N ASN A 170 8.32 -8.89 -1.14
CA ASN A 170 9.04 -9.88 -1.95
C ASN A 170 8.10 -11.02 -2.38
N SER A 171 7.41 -10.84 -3.52
CA SER A 171 6.56 -11.88 -4.13
C SER A 171 7.30 -13.16 -4.53
N GLY A 172 8.64 -13.19 -4.47
CA GLY A 172 9.48 -14.31 -4.93
C GLY A 172 9.83 -15.34 -3.86
N TRP A 173 9.55 -15.08 -2.58
CA TRP A 173 9.97 -15.93 -1.46
C TRP A 173 8.76 -16.28 -0.59
N PHE A 174 7.88 -17.15 -1.08
CA PHE A 174 6.69 -17.60 -0.34
C PHE A 174 7.01 -18.53 0.84
N GLN A 175 8.29 -18.87 1.05
CA GLN A 175 8.77 -19.78 2.09
C GLN A 175 9.52 -19.08 3.23
N GLU A 176 9.96 -17.83 3.06
CA GLU A 176 10.74 -17.10 4.07
C GLU A 176 10.25 -15.67 4.18
N ILE A 177 9.59 -15.36 5.29
CA ILE A 177 9.23 -13.99 5.64
C ILE A 177 10.52 -13.28 6.09
N LYS A 178 11.01 -12.31 5.31
CA LYS A 178 12.30 -11.68 5.62
C LYS A 178 12.13 -10.52 6.60
N PRO A 179 12.81 -10.53 7.74
CA PRO A 179 12.65 -9.50 8.76
C PRO A 179 12.97 -8.11 8.22
N ASN A 180 12.09 -7.16 8.52
CA ASN A 180 12.20 -5.80 8.04
C ASN A 180 12.35 -4.83 9.23
N HIS A 181 13.32 -3.91 9.16
CA HIS A 181 13.50 -2.87 10.19
C HIS A 181 12.25 -2.00 10.40
N PHE A 182 11.35 -1.93 9.41
CA PHE A 182 10.06 -1.26 9.55
C PHE A 182 9.13 -1.91 10.60
N VAL A 183 9.35 -3.16 10.99
CA VAL A 183 8.63 -3.81 12.11
C VAL A 183 8.80 -3.04 13.42
N CYS A 184 10.00 -2.52 13.69
CA CYS A 184 10.26 -1.70 14.88
C CYS A 184 9.44 -0.41 14.88
N ILE A 185 9.21 0.18 13.69
CA ILE A 185 8.35 1.36 13.53
C ILE A 185 6.90 0.96 13.82
N GLN A 186 6.42 -0.19 13.37
CA GLN A 186 5.05 -0.62 13.67
C GLN A 186 4.81 -0.83 15.16
N PHE A 187 5.81 -1.32 15.88
CA PHE A 187 5.70 -1.39 17.32
C PHE A 187 5.75 -0.02 17.99
N PHE A 188 6.61 0.91 17.53
CA PHE A 188 6.52 2.29 17.98
C PHE A 188 5.11 2.85 17.80
N MET A 189 4.51 2.68 16.61
CA MET A 189 3.14 3.12 16.34
C MET A 189 2.11 2.44 17.27
N PHE A 190 2.23 1.13 17.47
CA PHE A 190 1.40 0.38 18.39
C PHE A 190 1.51 0.95 19.81
N THR A 191 2.73 1.16 20.32
CA THR A 191 2.96 1.73 21.66
C THR A 191 2.44 3.15 21.81
N ALA A 192 2.63 4.00 20.79
CA ALA A 192 2.19 5.39 20.80
C ALA A 192 0.66 5.51 20.87
N PHE A 193 -0.07 4.52 20.36
CA PHE A 193 -1.54 4.51 20.33
C PHE A 193 -2.18 3.55 21.33
N SER A 194 -1.38 2.81 22.09
CA SER A 194 -1.85 1.95 23.19
C SER A 194 -2.52 2.79 24.27
N GLY A 195 -3.85 2.90 24.21
CA GLY A 195 -4.66 3.58 25.23
C GLY A 195 -5.19 4.96 24.86
N GLU A 196 -4.82 5.51 23.71
CA GLU A 196 -5.17 6.88 23.30
C GLU A 196 -5.77 6.95 21.88
N ARG A 197 -6.89 6.25 21.66
CA ARG A 197 -7.58 6.21 20.35
C ARG A 197 -7.85 7.60 19.75
N GLU A 198 -8.25 8.57 20.57
CA GLU A 198 -8.55 9.94 20.11
C GLU A 198 -7.31 10.68 19.58
N VAL A 199 -6.12 10.36 20.12
CA VAL A 199 -4.85 10.89 19.62
C VAL A 199 -4.53 10.24 18.28
N ALA A 200 -4.68 8.92 18.19
CA ALA A 200 -4.50 8.18 16.95
C ALA A 200 -5.41 8.71 15.83
N GLU A 201 -6.68 9.00 16.09
CA GLU A 201 -7.62 9.47 15.05
C GLU A 201 -7.28 10.85 14.45
N LYS A 202 -6.45 11.65 15.13
CA LYS A 202 -6.02 12.98 14.66
C LYS A 202 -4.62 12.98 14.04
N ASP A 203 -3.89 11.87 14.16
CA ASP A 203 -2.51 11.77 13.70
C ASP A 203 -2.43 11.60 12.16
N ASP A 204 -1.39 12.15 11.53
CA ASP A 204 -1.17 12.04 10.09
C ASP A 204 -0.74 10.62 9.68
N THR A 205 -0.29 9.80 10.61
CA THR A 205 0.09 8.40 10.40
C THR A 205 -1.00 7.41 10.82
N ARG A 206 -2.20 7.88 11.18
CA ARG A 206 -3.33 7.05 11.65
C ARG A 206 -3.75 5.93 10.70
N TRP A 207 -3.43 6.04 9.42
CA TRP A 207 -3.65 4.98 8.43
C TRP A 207 -2.83 3.70 8.67
N LEU A 208 -1.80 3.76 9.53
CA LEU A 208 -1.06 2.59 10.04
C LEU A 208 -1.72 1.99 11.30
N TYR A 209 -2.72 2.64 11.88
CA TYR A 209 -3.40 2.18 13.07
C TYR A 209 -4.73 1.51 12.71
N PHE A 210 -4.80 0.19 12.83
CA PHE A 210 -5.95 -0.60 12.36
C PHE A 210 -7.31 -0.10 12.87
N PRO A 211 -7.49 0.18 14.17
CA PRO A 211 -8.78 0.67 14.69
C PRO A 211 -9.23 2.00 14.08
N ALA A 212 -8.30 2.88 13.68
CA ALA A 212 -8.62 4.16 13.05
C ALA A 212 -8.94 4.04 11.55
N VAL A 213 -8.41 3.01 10.87
CA VAL A 213 -8.53 2.85 9.41
C VAL A 213 -9.49 1.74 8.98
N LYS A 214 -9.93 0.88 9.89
CA LYS A 214 -10.82 -0.27 9.62
C LYS A 214 -12.05 0.10 8.78
N GLU A 215 -12.83 1.09 9.19
CA GLU A 215 -14.04 1.48 8.45
C GLU A 215 -13.69 2.01 7.05
N ARG A 216 -12.60 2.76 6.94
CA ARG A 216 -12.13 3.28 5.66
C ARG A 216 -11.66 2.16 4.71
N LEU A 217 -11.03 1.11 5.25
CA LEU A 217 -10.68 -0.09 4.49
C LEU A 217 -11.92 -0.78 3.93
N ILE A 218 -13.00 -0.89 4.72
CA ILE A 218 -14.28 -1.49 4.26
C ILE A 218 -14.86 -0.68 3.11
N GLU A 219 -14.96 0.64 3.30
CA GLU A 219 -15.53 1.55 2.30
C GLU A 219 -14.76 1.47 0.98
N ILE A 220 -13.44 1.53 1.04
CA ILE A 220 -12.58 1.50 -0.15
C ILE A 220 -12.59 0.12 -0.80
N GLY A 221 -12.57 -0.96 -0.03
CA GLY A 221 -12.68 -2.32 -0.56
C GLY A 221 -13.96 -2.50 -1.37
N LYS A 222 -15.11 -2.04 -0.85
CA LYS A 222 -16.40 -2.06 -1.56
C LYS A 222 -16.39 -1.23 -2.85
N LEU A 223 -15.83 -0.03 -2.81
CA LEU A 223 -15.75 0.84 -3.99
C LEU A 223 -14.90 0.20 -5.09
N ILE A 224 -13.75 -0.38 -4.73
CA ILE A 224 -12.89 -1.07 -5.68
C ILE A 224 -13.60 -2.32 -6.24
N ASP A 225 -14.21 -3.14 -5.39
CA ASP A 225 -14.93 -4.35 -5.82
C ASP A 225 -16.06 -4.06 -6.79
N ASN A 226 -16.82 -2.99 -6.56
CA ASN A 226 -17.87 -2.57 -7.49
C ASN A 226 -17.29 -2.29 -8.88
N LEU A 227 -16.13 -1.63 -8.95
CA LEU A 227 -15.48 -1.31 -10.21
C LEU A 227 -14.80 -2.54 -10.85
N LEU A 228 -14.30 -3.49 -10.06
CA LEU A 228 -13.76 -4.76 -10.55
C LEU A 228 -14.81 -5.64 -11.24
N ASN A 229 -16.10 -5.43 -10.96
CA ASN A 229 -17.23 -6.07 -11.66
C ASN A 229 -17.57 -5.42 -13.01
N SER A 230 -16.89 -4.33 -13.39
CA SER A 230 -17.15 -3.58 -14.62
C SER A 230 -16.10 -3.84 -15.70
N LYS A 231 -16.25 -3.19 -16.86
CA LYS A 231 -15.23 -3.18 -17.93
C LYS A 231 -13.94 -2.47 -17.54
N ALA A 232 -13.93 -1.72 -16.43
CA ALA A 232 -12.75 -1.02 -15.94
C ALA A 232 -11.78 -1.92 -15.15
N LYS A 233 -12.11 -3.19 -14.92
CA LYS A 233 -11.30 -4.15 -14.15
C LYS A 233 -9.83 -4.15 -14.56
N ASP A 234 -9.54 -4.42 -15.83
CA ASP A 234 -8.16 -4.55 -16.32
C ASP A 234 -7.40 -3.23 -16.20
N LYS A 235 -8.07 -2.10 -16.46
CA LYS A 235 -7.51 -0.75 -16.31
C LYS A 235 -7.13 -0.50 -14.85
N LEU A 236 -8.00 -0.84 -13.90
CA LEU A 236 -7.79 -0.63 -12.47
C LEU A 236 -6.66 -1.50 -11.92
N LEU A 237 -6.64 -2.79 -12.29
CA LEU A 237 -5.57 -3.71 -11.89
C LEU A 237 -4.22 -3.27 -12.47
N TYR A 238 -4.20 -2.77 -13.71
CA TYR A 238 -2.99 -2.23 -14.31
C TYR A 238 -2.50 -0.97 -13.58
N VAL A 239 -3.41 -0.06 -13.21
CA VAL A 239 -3.08 1.11 -12.37
C VAL A 239 -2.51 0.67 -11.02
N ALA A 240 -3.11 -0.33 -10.37
CA ALA A 240 -2.64 -0.87 -9.10
C ALA A 240 -1.19 -1.42 -9.22
N SER A 241 -0.89 -2.14 -10.30
CA SER A 241 0.46 -2.63 -10.60
C SER A 241 1.47 -1.50 -10.83
N LEU A 242 1.09 -0.45 -11.58
CA LEU A 242 1.95 0.71 -11.78
C LEU A 242 2.21 1.48 -10.47
N LEU A 243 1.21 1.59 -9.59
CA LEU A 243 1.38 2.17 -8.25
C LEU A 243 2.36 1.36 -7.42
N LYS A 244 2.27 0.03 -7.46
CA LYS A 244 3.22 -0.87 -6.78
C LYS A 244 4.64 -0.67 -7.31
N ASN A 245 4.80 -0.60 -8.64
CA ASN A 245 6.12 -0.39 -9.24
C ASN A 245 6.72 0.96 -8.83
N ALA A 246 5.91 2.04 -8.82
CA ALA A 246 6.36 3.37 -8.42
C ALA A 246 6.68 3.47 -6.92
N GLY A 247 5.90 2.82 -6.07
CA GLY A 247 6.05 2.86 -4.61
C GLY A 247 7.14 1.95 -4.08
N HIS A 248 7.38 0.80 -4.72
CA HIS A 248 8.25 -0.26 -4.19
C HIS A 248 9.45 -0.59 -5.07
N ASP A 249 9.26 -0.80 -6.38
CA ASP A 249 10.32 -1.38 -7.23
C ASP A 249 11.30 -0.31 -7.77
N ILE A 250 10.80 0.88 -8.08
CA ILE A 250 11.58 1.95 -8.67
C ILE A 250 12.25 2.76 -7.55
N LYS A 251 13.59 2.79 -7.56
CA LYS A 251 14.36 3.58 -6.58
C LYS A 251 14.65 5.02 -7.03
N GLU A 252 14.65 5.27 -8.33
CA GLU A 252 14.99 6.59 -8.88
C GLU A 252 13.77 7.50 -9.00
N ASP A 253 13.79 8.65 -8.32
CA ASP A 253 12.69 9.63 -8.29
C ASP A 253 12.26 10.14 -9.67
N LYS A 254 13.22 10.32 -10.59
CA LYS A 254 12.93 10.74 -11.97
C LYS A 254 12.05 9.71 -12.68
N THR A 255 12.33 8.42 -12.46
CA THR A 255 11.57 7.32 -13.05
C THR A 255 10.22 7.19 -12.36
N LYS A 256 10.14 7.37 -11.03
CA LYS A 256 8.86 7.44 -10.29
C LYS A 256 7.97 8.55 -10.85
N LEU A 257 8.51 9.75 -11.04
CA LEU A 257 7.80 10.89 -11.63
C LEU A 257 7.16 10.53 -12.97
N VAL A 258 7.94 9.91 -13.88
CA VAL A 258 7.44 9.50 -15.19
C VAL A 258 6.29 8.49 -15.06
N VAL A 259 6.43 7.48 -14.20
CA VAL A 259 5.40 6.45 -13.99
C VAL A 259 4.13 7.05 -13.41
N LEU A 260 4.21 7.87 -12.36
CA LEU A 260 3.04 8.46 -11.70
C LEU A 260 2.25 9.39 -12.64
N VAL A 261 2.95 10.21 -13.44
CA VAL A 261 2.29 11.03 -14.48
C VAL A 261 1.66 10.14 -15.55
N SER A 262 2.31 9.03 -15.93
CA SER A 262 1.75 8.08 -16.91
C SER A 262 0.47 7.41 -16.40
N ILE A 263 0.33 7.15 -15.09
CA ILE A 263 -0.91 6.66 -14.49
C ILE A 263 -2.04 7.68 -14.67
N MET A 264 -1.76 8.97 -14.38
CA MET A 264 -2.74 10.04 -14.60
C MET A 264 -3.12 10.18 -16.08
N GLU A 265 -2.16 10.09 -17.00
CA GLU A 265 -2.41 10.09 -18.45
C GLU A 265 -3.30 8.92 -18.87
N LEU A 266 -3.01 7.70 -18.41
CA LEU A 266 -3.84 6.51 -18.67
C LEU A 266 -5.29 6.71 -18.18
N LEU A 267 -5.45 7.35 -17.02
CA LEU A 267 -6.74 7.60 -16.41
C LEU A 267 -7.51 8.75 -17.07
N LEU A 268 -6.88 9.65 -17.83
CA LEU A 268 -7.49 10.92 -18.26
C LEU A 268 -7.37 11.27 -19.74
N THR A 269 -6.47 10.63 -20.49
CA THR A 269 -6.18 10.96 -21.88
C THR A 269 -6.57 9.82 -22.80
N HIS A 270 -7.02 10.16 -24.01
CA HIS A 270 -7.28 9.17 -25.05
C HIS A 270 -6.00 8.79 -25.77
N ASN A 271 -6.02 7.62 -26.42
CA ASN A 271 -5.02 7.31 -27.45
C ASN A 271 -5.03 8.43 -28.50
N PRO A 272 -3.90 9.09 -28.73
CA PRO A 272 -3.87 10.21 -29.66
C PRO A 272 -4.24 9.73 -31.06
N LYS A 273 -5.05 10.52 -31.77
CA LYS A 273 -5.23 10.33 -33.22
C LYS A 273 -3.91 10.69 -33.88
N PHE A 274 -3.17 9.66 -34.31
CA PHE A 274 -1.83 9.77 -34.93
C PHE A 274 -1.79 10.66 -36.18
N ASP A 275 -2.95 11.05 -36.70
CA ASP A 275 -3.12 11.84 -37.91
C ASP A 275 -3.01 13.37 -37.69
N ARG A 276 -2.79 13.84 -36.45
CA ARG A 276 -2.70 15.28 -36.12
C ARG A 276 -1.26 15.71 -35.79
N TYR A 277 -0.77 16.76 -36.46
CA TYR A 277 0.39 17.53 -35.97
C TYR A 277 0.08 18.13 -34.58
N ASN A 278 1.06 18.16 -33.66
CA ASN A 278 0.96 18.64 -32.26
C ASN A 278 0.23 17.73 -31.25
N VAL A 279 0.46 16.42 -31.34
CA VAL A 279 -0.07 15.42 -30.40
C VAL A 279 0.27 15.73 -28.94
N GLU A 280 1.53 16.04 -28.62
CA GLU A 280 1.97 16.28 -27.24
C GLU A 280 1.30 17.52 -26.60
N ASP A 281 1.16 18.62 -27.34
CA ASP A 281 0.49 19.84 -26.85
C ASP A 281 -1.00 19.59 -26.59
N SER A 282 -1.63 18.74 -27.39
CA SER A 282 -3.03 18.33 -27.19
C SER A 282 -3.18 17.47 -25.94
N ILE A 283 -2.26 16.52 -25.72
CA ILE A 283 -2.26 15.65 -24.53
C ILE A 283 -2.03 16.49 -23.28
N ASN A 284 -1.05 17.40 -23.29
CA ASN A 284 -0.75 18.26 -22.15
C ASN A 284 -1.96 19.12 -21.74
N LYS A 285 -2.67 19.73 -22.70
CA LYS A 285 -3.87 20.52 -22.41
C LYS A 285 -5.01 19.68 -21.84
N GLN A 286 -5.23 18.47 -22.38
CA GLN A 286 -6.25 17.54 -21.87
C GLN A 286 -5.90 17.05 -20.47
N PHE A 287 -4.64 16.65 -20.25
CA PHE A 287 -4.11 16.27 -18.95
C PHE A 287 -4.38 17.36 -17.90
N GLN A 288 -3.96 18.60 -18.18
CA GLN A 288 -4.12 19.71 -17.25
C GLN A 288 -5.59 19.99 -16.93
N LEU A 289 -6.44 20.09 -17.96
CA LEU A 289 -7.85 20.44 -17.78
C LEU A 289 -8.60 19.35 -16.99
N LYS A 290 -8.43 18.09 -17.39
CA LYS A 290 -9.17 16.95 -16.83
C LYS A 290 -8.68 16.63 -15.41
N ALA A 291 -7.36 16.61 -15.19
CA ALA A 291 -6.80 16.41 -13.86
C ALA A 291 -7.21 17.54 -12.92
N ALA A 292 -7.07 18.81 -13.32
CA ALA A 292 -7.47 19.94 -12.48
C ALA A 292 -8.96 19.90 -12.12
N THR A 293 -9.82 19.48 -13.06
CA THR A 293 -11.26 19.34 -12.81
C THR A 293 -11.54 18.29 -11.75
N LEU A 294 -10.99 17.08 -11.87
CA LEU A 294 -11.23 16.00 -10.91
C LEU A 294 -10.63 16.30 -9.53
N ILE A 295 -9.43 16.86 -9.48
CA ILE A 295 -8.79 17.28 -8.21
C ILE A 295 -9.64 18.35 -7.52
N TYR A 296 -10.17 19.31 -8.27
CA TYR A 296 -11.05 20.36 -7.73
C TYR A 296 -12.42 19.83 -7.29
N LEU A 297 -12.99 18.85 -8.01
CA LEU A 297 -14.25 18.23 -7.60
C LEU A 297 -14.11 17.46 -6.29
N ASN A 298 -12.97 16.79 -6.11
CA ASN A 298 -12.64 16.06 -4.90
C ASN A 298 -12.39 16.99 -3.69
N ASP A 299 -11.73 18.14 -3.92
CA ASP A 299 -11.46 19.15 -2.89
C ASP A 299 -11.66 20.58 -3.44
N LYS A 300 -12.89 21.09 -3.25
CA LYS A 300 -13.30 22.42 -3.72
C LYS A 300 -12.64 23.58 -2.97
N SER A 301 -11.91 23.30 -1.89
CA SER A 301 -11.16 24.34 -1.16
C SER A 301 -9.90 24.78 -1.93
N ARG A 302 -9.40 23.94 -2.86
CA ARG A 302 -8.21 24.23 -3.65
C ARG A 302 -8.51 25.19 -4.80
N ASN A 303 -7.55 26.05 -5.11
CA ASN A 303 -7.66 26.95 -6.25
C ASN A 303 -7.37 26.20 -7.56
N ILE A 304 -8.38 26.08 -8.44
CA ILE A 304 -8.27 25.37 -9.72
C ILE A 304 -7.18 25.94 -10.65
N ASN A 305 -6.96 27.26 -10.64
CA ASN A 305 -5.91 27.88 -11.46
C ASN A 305 -4.52 27.53 -10.93
N HIS A 306 -4.38 27.42 -9.62
CA HIS A 306 -3.13 26.97 -9.01
C HIS A 306 -2.84 25.51 -9.34
N ILE A 307 -3.84 24.63 -9.21
CA ILE A 307 -3.72 23.21 -9.62
C ILE A 307 -3.30 23.11 -11.08
N LYS A 308 -3.96 23.85 -11.98
CA LYS A 308 -3.64 23.85 -13.41
C LYS A 308 -2.21 24.31 -13.70
N ALA A 309 -1.76 25.40 -13.08
CA ALA A 309 -0.40 25.90 -13.23
C ALA A 309 0.64 24.86 -12.75
N ARG A 310 0.34 24.19 -11.63
CA ARG A 310 1.21 23.16 -11.08
C ARG A 310 1.26 21.91 -11.96
N LEU A 311 0.14 21.43 -12.48
CA LEU A 311 0.08 20.32 -13.43
C LEU A 311 0.88 20.60 -14.70
N ASN A 312 0.89 21.85 -15.19
CA ASN A 312 1.71 22.25 -16.33
C ASN A 312 3.21 22.14 -16.04
N GLU A 313 3.63 22.55 -14.84
CA GLU A 313 5.03 22.42 -14.39
C GLU A 313 5.44 20.95 -14.27
N ILE A 314 4.59 20.12 -13.64
CA ILE A 314 4.81 18.68 -13.47
C ILE A 314 4.94 17.98 -14.84
N TYR A 315 4.02 18.26 -15.77
CA TYR A 315 4.04 17.67 -17.10
C TYR A 315 5.29 18.09 -17.89
N GLY A 316 5.68 19.37 -17.80
CA GLY A 316 6.91 19.87 -18.40
C GLY A 316 8.17 19.21 -17.83
N LEU A 317 8.22 19.00 -16.51
CA LEU A 317 9.31 18.30 -15.86
C LEU A 317 9.37 16.82 -16.29
N ARG A 318 8.24 16.12 -16.31
CA ARG A 318 8.14 14.73 -16.79
C ARG A 318 8.59 14.62 -18.24
N SER A 319 8.17 15.53 -19.13
CA SER A 319 8.59 15.57 -20.53
C SER A 319 10.11 15.77 -20.65
N SER A 320 10.67 16.70 -19.88
CA SER A 320 12.13 16.94 -19.84
C SER A 320 12.91 15.70 -19.38
N VAL A 321 12.41 14.99 -18.37
CA VAL A 321 13.01 13.73 -17.90
C VAL A 321 12.94 12.64 -18.97
N ALA A 322 11.77 12.43 -19.56
CA ALA A 322 11.55 11.38 -20.56
C ALA A 322 12.39 11.58 -21.83
N HIS A 323 12.57 12.84 -22.25
CA HIS A 323 13.35 13.20 -23.46
C HIS A 323 14.83 13.49 -23.19
N GLY A 324 15.28 13.43 -21.93
CA GLY A 324 16.67 13.68 -21.56
C GLY A 324 17.13 15.14 -21.70
N ASP A 325 16.22 16.12 -21.54
CA ASP A 325 16.58 17.55 -21.54
C ASP A 325 17.20 17.96 -20.19
N PHE A 326 18.49 17.65 -20.03
CA PHE A 326 19.25 17.97 -18.82
C PHE A 326 19.36 19.48 -18.55
N LYS A 327 19.18 20.35 -19.55
CA LYS A 327 19.24 21.81 -19.36
C LYS A 327 17.98 22.30 -18.66
N ALA A 328 16.81 21.86 -19.12
CA ALA A 328 15.54 22.18 -18.47
C ALA A 328 15.48 21.62 -17.05
N ILE A 329 15.95 20.38 -16.85
CA ILE A 329 16.02 19.75 -15.52
C ILE A 329 16.93 20.56 -14.59
N THR A 330 18.15 20.92 -15.02
CA THR A 330 19.08 21.72 -14.20
C THR A 330 18.47 23.06 -13.81
N LYS A 331 17.82 23.74 -14.75
CA LYS A 331 17.15 25.03 -14.49
C LYS A 331 16.02 24.90 -13.46
N TYR A 332 15.27 23.80 -13.49
CA TYR A 332 14.25 23.49 -12.49
C TYR A 332 14.87 23.38 -11.09
N PHE A 333 15.93 22.58 -10.94
CA PHE A 333 16.66 22.44 -9.67
C PHE A 333 17.26 23.76 -9.17
N GLU A 334 17.81 24.59 -10.04
CA GLU A 334 18.33 25.92 -9.66
C GLU A 334 17.21 26.84 -9.15
N THR A 335 16.03 26.77 -9.76
CA THR A 335 14.86 27.55 -9.35
C THR A 335 14.33 27.08 -8.00
N ALA A 336 14.24 25.77 -7.80
CA ALA A 336 13.86 25.17 -6.53
C ALA A 336 14.84 25.52 -5.40
N LYS A 337 16.15 25.47 -5.69
CA LYS A 337 17.19 25.86 -4.73
C LYS A 337 17.07 27.33 -4.30
N LYS A 338 16.67 28.23 -5.21
CA LYS A 338 16.38 29.64 -4.87
C LYS A 338 15.17 29.81 -3.95
N LYS A 339 14.28 28.82 -3.90
CA LYS A 339 13.11 28.77 -3.00
C LYS A 339 13.36 27.96 -1.72
N ASP A 340 14.61 27.53 -1.47
CA ASP A 340 14.99 26.67 -0.35
C ASP A 340 14.29 25.28 -0.33
N GLU A 341 13.90 24.78 -1.51
CA GLU A 341 13.34 23.44 -1.64
C GLU A 341 14.46 22.39 -1.68
N LYS A 342 14.59 21.59 -0.61
CA LYS A 342 15.66 20.59 -0.46
C LYS A 342 15.50 19.36 -1.36
N PHE A 343 14.27 18.96 -1.65
CA PHE A 343 13.94 17.73 -2.40
C PHE A 343 12.88 17.99 -3.48
N PRO A 344 13.19 18.76 -4.53
CA PRO A 344 12.16 19.30 -5.40
C PRO A 344 11.40 18.23 -6.21
N ILE A 345 12.05 17.13 -6.61
CA ILE A 345 11.33 16.01 -7.24
C ILE A 345 10.55 15.20 -6.20
N GLY A 346 11.10 14.98 -5.01
CA GLY A 346 10.41 14.28 -3.92
C GLY A 346 9.09 14.98 -3.53
N THR A 347 9.09 16.31 -3.41
CA THR A 347 7.88 17.09 -3.17
C THR A 347 6.85 16.90 -4.29
N VAL A 348 7.29 16.92 -5.55
CA VAL A 348 6.40 16.65 -6.70
C VAL A 348 5.82 15.24 -6.66
N ILE A 349 6.60 14.24 -6.23
CA ILE A 349 6.12 12.85 -6.07
C ILE A 349 5.01 12.78 -5.01
N GLY A 350 5.20 13.41 -3.85
CA GLY A 350 4.16 13.47 -2.81
C GLY A 350 2.87 14.13 -3.31
N GLU A 351 3.00 15.27 -3.99
CA GLU A 351 1.86 15.96 -4.64
C GLU A 351 1.15 15.07 -5.67
N LEU A 352 1.90 14.32 -6.47
CA LEU A 352 1.35 13.42 -7.49
C LEU A 352 0.51 12.31 -6.87
N TYR A 353 0.91 11.75 -5.73
CA TYR A 353 0.08 10.77 -5.03
C TYR A 353 -1.23 11.39 -4.53
N ILE A 354 -1.22 12.63 -4.04
CA ILE A 354 -2.46 13.33 -3.66
C ILE A 354 -3.38 13.52 -4.87
N TYR A 355 -2.82 13.94 -6.00
CA TYR A 355 -3.59 14.12 -7.24
C TYR A 355 -4.15 12.80 -7.76
N LEU A 356 -3.34 11.73 -7.75
CA LEU A 356 -3.76 10.39 -8.13
C LEU A 356 -4.86 9.87 -7.22
N ARG A 357 -4.74 10.05 -5.90
CA ARG A 357 -5.78 9.69 -4.94
C ARG A 357 -7.10 10.38 -5.27
N ALA A 358 -7.08 11.69 -5.52
CA ALA A 358 -8.27 12.45 -5.88
C ALA A 358 -8.89 11.91 -7.18
N ILE A 359 -8.09 11.76 -8.23
CA ILE A 359 -8.54 11.26 -9.54
C ILE A 359 -9.13 9.84 -9.43
N ILE A 360 -8.43 8.93 -8.76
CA ILE A 360 -8.88 7.54 -8.58
C ILE A 360 -10.14 7.51 -7.71
N THR A 361 -10.25 8.36 -6.69
CA THR A 361 -11.47 8.46 -5.88
C THR A 361 -12.68 8.85 -6.75
N GLU A 362 -12.55 9.89 -7.58
CA GLU A 362 -13.63 10.25 -8.51
C GLU A 362 -13.92 9.13 -9.53
N TYR A 363 -12.88 8.43 -10.01
CA TYR A 363 -13.03 7.30 -10.92
C TYR A 363 -13.76 6.10 -10.28
N LEU A 364 -13.55 5.85 -8.98
CA LEU A 364 -14.26 4.82 -8.23
C LEU A 364 -15.72 5.20 -7.93
N LEU A 365 -16.04 6.50 -7.89
CA LEU A 365 -17.40 7.00 -7.65
C LEU A 365 -18.23 7.05 -8.94
N ASP A 366 -17.64 7.48 -10.06
CA ASP A 366 -18.32 7.58 -11.36
C ASP A 366 -17.32 7.44 -12.52
N ASP A 367 -17.04 6.18 -12.89
CA ASP A 367 -16.13 5.84 -13.99
C ASP A 367 -16.65 6.35 -15.35
N ASN A 368 -17.97 6.35 -15.55
CA ASN A 368 -18.61 6.85 -16.77
C ASN A 368 -18.42 8.36 -16.94
N PHE A 369 -18.53 9.13 -15.86
CA PHE A 369 -18.25 10.57 -15.90
C PHE A 369 -16.78 10.84 -16.25
N VAL A 370 -15.84 10.13 -15.62
CA VAL A 370 -14.42 10.32 -15.91
C VAL A 370 -14.07 9.90 -17.34
N ASP A 371 -14.61 8.78 -17.83
CA ASP A 371 -14.41 8.37 -19.22
C ASP A 371 -15.12 9.34 -20.20
N PHE A 372 -16.28 9.92 -19.85
CA PHE A 372 -16.90 11.01 -20.63
C PHE A 372 -15.99 12.24 -20.71
N LEU A 373 -15.32 12.62 -19.62
CA LEU A 373 -14.32 13.68 -19.66
C LEU A 373 -13.18 13.37 -20.62
N LYS A 374 -12.88 12.11 -20.94
CA LYS A 374 -11.89 11.76 -21.97
C LYS A 374 -12.37 12.11 -23.37
N ASP A 375 -13.65 11.87 -23.66
CA ASP A 375 -14.25 12.08 -24.98
C ASP A 375 -14.41 13.55 -25.37
N GLY A 376 -14.51 14.45 -24.38
CA GLY A 376 -14.48 15.92 -24.56
C GLY A 376 -13.07 16.48 -24.72
#